data_AF-A0A6J4IMH4-F1
#
_entry.id   AF-A0A6J4IMH4-F1
#
_cell.length_a   1.000
_cell.length_b   1.000
_cell.length_c   1.000
_cell.angle_alpha   90.00
_cell.angle_beta   90.00
_cell.angle_gamma   90.00
#
_symmetry.space_group_name_H-M   'P 1'
#
loop_
_entity.id
_entity.type
_entity.pdbx_description
1 polymer ?
#
loop_
_entity_poly.entity_id
_entity_poly.type
_entity_poly.pdbx_seq_one_letter_code
_entity_poly.pdbx_strand_id
1 'polypeptide(L)'
;MNVTRRQFMVGCSTAIAAMAGGRVSNVAFATEASANATDEILVVVFLRGGCDGLSVVAPFDDPTYVRSRGQIAIPGRGPNAALDLVTGNSTITSSMGLHPQAGPLKELYDARQLAIVHACGLDNDTRSHFEAMDFMERGTPGNSNTANGWITRHLDTSPVGGLLPTLAASSSLPASLLGDSNAAAMSNAGRFAISAPWRYLDGECHTVWSTHSRRFTTARRRSTLPASVPLM
;
A
#
# COMPACT_ATOMS: atom_id res chain seq x y z
N MET A 1 26.76 -1.21 -48.20
CA MET A 1 26.06 0.07 -47.93
C MET A 1 26.83 0.75 -46.80
N ASN A 2 27.57 1.83 -47.08
CA ASN A 2 28.46 2.44 -46.08
C ASN A 2 27.67 3.44 -45.23
N VAL A 3 27.36 3.06 -43.99
CA VAL A 3 26.70 3.95 -43.02
C VAL A 3 27.73 4.98 -42.53
N THR A 4 27.45 6.27 -42.76
CA THR A 4 28.33 7.34 -42.29
C THR A 4 28.11 7.61 -40.80
N ARG A 5 29.15 8.08 -40.10
CA ARG A 5 29.07 8.45 -38.66
C ARG A 5 27.91 9.40 -38.36
N ARG A 6 27.60 10.32 -39.29
CA ARG A 6 26.47 11.24 -39.19
C ARG A 6 25.12 10.51 -39.26
N GLN A 7 24.95 9.58 -40.20
CA GLN A 7 23.73 8.78 -40.31
C GLN A 7 23.54 7.88 -39.09
N PHE A 8 24.62 7.33 -38.53
CA PHE A 8 24.57 6.58 -37.29
C PHE A 8 24.13 7.44 -36.10
N MET A 9 24.74 8.63 -35.91
CA MET A 9 24.34 9.54 -34.83
C MET A 9 22.91 10.06 -34.97
N VAL A 10 22.48 10.39 -36.19
CA VAL A 10 21.09 10.78 -36.46
C VAL A 10 20.14 9.62 -36.16
N GLY A 11 20.47 8.40 -36.60
CA GLY A 11 19.68 7.19 -36.31
C GLY A 11 19.55 6.89 -34.82
N CYS A 12 20.65 6.95 -34.06
CA CYS A 12 20.64 6.76 -32.60
C CYS A 12 19.82 7.86 -31.90
N SER A 13 19.96 9.11 -32.32
CA SER A 13 19.21 10.24 -31.74
C SER A 13 17.70 10.10 -32.00
N THR A 14 17.31 9.66 -33.20
CA THR A 14 15.90 9.39 -33.52
C THR A 14 15.34 8.20 -32.75
N ALA A 15 16.13 7.14 -32.53
CA ALA A 15 15.70 6.00 -31.73
C ALA A 15 15.51 6.38 -30.25
N ILE A 16 16.43 7.17 -29.68
CA ILE A 16 16.32 7.68 -28.29
C ILE A 16 15.11 8.63 -28.18
N ALA A 17 14.91 9.53 -29.14
CA ALA A 17 13.77 10.44 -29.14
C ALA A 17 12.42 9.72 -29.31
N ALA A 18 12.36 8.64 -30.09
CA ALA A 18 11.16 7.83 -30.23
C ALA A 18 10.84 7.04 -28.94
N MET A 19 11.87 6.49 -28.28
CA MET A 19 11.72 5.75 -27.02
C MET A 19 11.36 6.68 -25.84
N ALA A 20 11.94 7.88 -25.79
CA ALA A 20 11.58 8.89 -24.81
C ALA A 20 10.20 9.50 -25.10
N GLY A 21 9.95 9.89 -26.35
CA GLY A 21 8.71 10.49 -26.84
C GLY A 21 7.45 9.65 -26.62
N GLY A 22 7.56 8.33 -26.78
CA GLY A 22 6.45 7.38 -26.55
C GLY A 22 6.06 7.22 -25.08
N ARG A 23 6.92 7.61 -24.14
CA ARG A 23 6.63 7.60 -22.69
C ARG A 23 6.08 8.95 -22.22
N VAL A 24 6.48 10.07 -22.83
CA VAL A 24 5.96 11.41 -22.51
C VAL A 24 4.57 11.69 -23.11
N SER A 25 4.17 11.01 -24.17
CA SER A 25 2.80 11.16 -24.70
C SER A 25 1.74 10.62 -23.73
N ASN A 26 2.12 9.68 -22.86
CA ASN A 26 1.24 9.17 -21.80
C ASN A 26 1.11 10.13 -20.60
N VAL A 27 1.95 11.18 -20.48
CA VAL A 27 1.78 12.21 -19.40
C VAL A 27 0.74 13.27 -19.74
N ALA A 28 0.53 13.55 -21.02
CA ALA A 28 -0.38 14.60 -21.49
C ALA A 28 -1.84 14.14 -21.55
N PHE A 29 -2.05 12.88 -21.93
CA PHE A 29 -3.36 12.26 -21.95
C PHE A 29 -3.42 11.24 -20.82
N ALA A 30 -4.10 11.58 -19.72
CA ALA A 30 -4.59 10.57 -18.82
C ALA A 30 -5.38 9.58 -19.68
N THR A 31 -4.88 8.36 -19.82
CA THR A 31 -5.66 7.25 -20.39
C THR A 31 -6.99 7.24 -19.65
N GLU A 32 -8.11 7.32 -20.37
CA GLU A 32 -9.41 7.24 -19.72
C GLU A 32 -9.40 6.04 -18.79
N ALA A 33 -9.73 6.31 -17.52
CA ALA A 33 -9.82 5.26 -16.52
C ALA A 33 -10.68 4.15 -17.13
N SER A 34 -10.11 2.94 -17.22
CA SER A 34 -10.83 1.76 -17.68
C SER A 34 -12.21 1.75 -17.02
N ALA A 35 -13.26 1.29 -17.71
CA ALA A 35 -14.60 1.17 -17.10
C ALA A 35 -14.58 0.29 -15.83
N ASN A 36 -13.50 -0.47 -15.60
CA ASN A 36 -13.22 -1.27 -14.41
C ASN A 36 -12.18 -0.66 -13.45
N ALA A 37 -11.70 0.57 -13.68
CA ALA A 37 -10.79 1.25 -12.77
C ALA A 37 -11.57 1.68 -11.53
N THR A 38 -11.24 1.09 -10.38
CA THR A 38 -11.78 1.52 -9.10
C THR A 38 -10.92 2.67 -8.57
N ASP A 39 -11.53 3.67 -7.95
CA ASP A 39 -10.82 4.75 -7.22
C ASP A 39 -10.25 4.23 -5.87
N GLU A 40 -10.04 2.92 -5.75
CA GLU A 40 -9.61 2.26 -4.53
C GLU A 40 -8.09 2.26 -4.44
N ILE A 41 -7.57 2.71 -3.30
CA ILE A 41 -6.14 2.76 -3.03
C ILE A 41 -5.80 1.70 -1.98
N LEU A 42 -4.95 0.74 -2.36
CA LEU A 42 -4.35 -0.17 -1.41
C LEU A 42 -3.14 0.48 -0.74
N VAL A 43 -3.17 0.60 0.58
CA VAL A 43 -2.02 1.05 1.38
C VAL A 43 -1.43 -0.15 2.12
N VAL A 44 -0.19 -0.51 1.79
CA VAL A 44 0.54 -1.57 2.47
C VAL A 44 1.55 -0.95 3.43
N VAL A 45 1.39 -1.21 4.73
CA VAL A 45 2.32 -0.76 5.77
C VAL A 45 3.11 -1.96 6.29
N PHE A 46 4.41 -2.00 5.99
CA PHE A 46 5.29 -3.05 6.48
C PHE A 46 6.12 -2.57 7.67
N LEU A 47 5.84 -3.09 8.86
CA LEU A 47 6.52 -2.73 10.11
C LEU A 47 7.89 -3.41 10.20
N ARG A 48 8.90 -2.78 9.59
CA ARG A 48 10.30 -3.20 9.68
C ARG A 48 10.78 -3.17 11.14
N GLY A 49 11.67 -4.11 11.49
CA GLY A 49 12.20 -4.25 12.85
C GLY A 49 11.48 -5.27 13.74
N GLY A 50 10.37 -5.84 13.27
CA GLY A 50 9.69 -6.95 13.94
C GLY A 50 8.67 -6.47 14.94
N CYS A 51 7.43 -6.33 14.46
CA CYS A 51 6.30 -6.10 15.35
C CYS A 51 6.00 -7.37 16.14
N ASP A 52 6.09 -7.30 17.47
CA ASP A 52 5.67 -8.39 18.34
C ASP A 52 4.14 -8.50 18.34
N GLY A 53 3.60 -9.42 17.55
CA GLY A 53 2.15 -9.64 17.42
C GLY A 53 1.47 -9.95 18.75
N LEU A 54 2.16 -10.61 19.69
CA LEU A 54 1.65 -10.92 21.03
C LEU A 54 1.72 -9.73 22.01
N SER A 55 2.37 -8.64 21.61
CA SER A 55 2.28 -7.32 22.26
C SER A 55 1.22 -6.41 21.64
N VAL A 56 0.70 -6.74 20.46
CA VAL A 56 -0.37 -5.95 19.80
C VAL A 56 -1.73 -6.58 20.02
N VAL A 57 -1.83 -7.90 19.81
CA VAL A 57 -3.06 -8.69 19.95
C VAL A 57 -2.73 -9.92 20.79
N ALA A 58 -3.12 -9.89 22.06
CA ALA A 58 -2.74 -10.90 23.05
C ALA A 58 -3.94 -11.75 23.50
N PRO A 59 -3.74 -13.06 23.72
CA PRO A 59 -4.65 -13.88 24.50
C PRO A 59 -4.45 -13.59 26.00
N PHE A 60 -4.96 -12.45 26.46
CA PHE A 60 -4.62 -11.88 27.78
C PHE A 60 -5.11 -12.70 28.97
N ASP A 61 -6.07 -13.60 28.75
CA ASP A 61 -6.61 -14.50 29.77
C ASP A 61 -5.99 -15.92 29.73
N ASP A 62 -5.10 -16.21 28.78
CA ASP A 62 -4.39 -17.48 28.70
C ASP A 62 -3.28 -17.56 29.77
N PRO A 63 -3.37 -18.51 30.73
CA PRO A 63 -2.35 -18.68 31.77
C PRO A 63 -0.95 -19.00 31.22
N THR A 64 -0.86 -19.64 30.05
CA THR A 64 0.40 -19.95 29.37
C THR A 64 1.02 -18.69 28.78
N TYR A 65 0.23 -17.81 28.17
CA TYR A 65 0.69 -16.49 27.72
C TYR A 65 1.20 -15.68 28.90
N VAL A 66 0.40 -15.52 29.95
CA VAL A 66 0.79 -14.73 31.14
C VAL A 66 2.08 -15.27 31.77
N ARG A 67 2.20 -16.59 31.93
CA ARG A 67 3.41 -17.23 32.51
C ARG A 67 4.63 -17.07 31.62
N SER A 68 4.49 -17.23 30.30
CA SER A 68 5.63 -17.17 29.36
C SER A 68 6.13 -15.74 29.13
N ARG A 69 5.23 -14.76 29.18
CA ARG A 69 5.53 -13.34 28.94
C ARG A 69 5.94 -12.60 30.22
N GLY A 70 5.50 -13.06 31.39
CA GLY A 70 5.86 -12.46 32.67
C GLY A 70 5.49 -10.97 32.74
N GLN A 71 6.50 -10.12 32.94
CA GLN A 71 6.29 -8.67 33.12
C GLN A 71 5.82 -7.92 31.86
N ILE A 72 5.99 -8.51 30.68
CA ILE A 72 5.56 -7.91 29.40
C ILE A 72 4.24 -8.50 28.89
N ALA A 73 3.53 -9.26 29.73
CA ALA A 73 2.18 -9.71 29.43
C ALA A 73 1.21 -8.53 29.52
N ILE A 74 0.28 -8.42 28.56
CA ILE A 74 -0.82 -7.47 28.66
C ILE A 74 -1.79 -7.97 29.75
N PRO A 75 -2.10 -7.18 30.79
CA PRO A 75 -2.97 -7.63 31.85
C PRO A 75 -4.42 -7.69 31.37
N GLY A 76 -5.21 -8.63 31.88
CA GLY A 76 -6.65 -8.71 31.58
C GLY A 76 -7.54 -7.76 32.40
N ARG A 77 -6.98 -7.07 33.41
CA ARG A 77 -7.72 -6.18 34.32
C ARG A 77 -6.86 -4.99 34.77
N GLY A 78 -7.53 -3.94 35.23
CA GLY A 78 -6.88 -2.72 35.73
C GLY A 78 -6.73 -1.63 34.68
N PRO A 79 -6.00 -0.54 34.98
CA PRO A 79 -5.92 0.64 34.12
C PRO A 79 -5.20 0.39 32.78
N ASN A 80 -4.36 -0.64 32.71
CA ASN A 80 -3.62 -1.02 31.50
C ASN A 80 -4.15 -2.32 30.88
N ALA A 81 -5.42 -2.65 31.14
CA ALA A 81 -6.02 -3.89 30.66
C ALA A 81 -6.07 -3.95 29.13
N ALA A 82 -6.02 -5.16 28.59
CA ALA A 82 -6.27 -5.40 27.18
C ALA A 82 -7.65 -4.86 26.76
N LEU A 83 -7.73 -4.31 25.55
CA LEU A 83 -8.98 -3.91 24.93
C LEU A 83 -9.61 -5.15 24.28
N ASP A 84 -10.60 -5.73 24.95
CA ASP A 84 -11.21 -7.01 24.58
C ASP A 84 -11.76 -7.01 23.14
N LEU A 85 -11.26 -7.92 22.31
CA LEU A 85 -11.76 -8.21 20.98
C LEU A 85 -12.81 -9.31 21.14
N VAL A 86 -14.08 -8.93 21.32
CA VAL A 86 -15.19 -9.86 21.44
C VAL A 86 -15.26 -10.74 20.18
N THR A 87 -14.66 -11.92 20.23
CA THR A 87 -14.71 -12.89 19.14
C THR A 87 -15.99 -13.70 19.25
N GLY A 88 -16.87 -13.59 18.26
CA GLY A 88 -18.02 -14.48 18.09
C GLY A 88 -17.65 -15.94 17.72
N ASN A 89 -16.39 -16.33 17.91
CA ASN A 89 -15.86 -17.64 17.53
C ASN A 89 -15.82 -18.55 18.78
N SER A 90 -16.80 -19.44 18.88
CA SER A 90 -16.92 -20.41 19.98
C SER A 90 -15.77 -21.43 20.05
N THR A 91 -14.90 -21.50 19.05
CA THR A 91 -13.74 -22.41 19.02
C THR A 91 -12.50 -21.81 19.69
N ILE A 92 -12.44 -20.48 19.87
CA ILE A 92 -11.35 -19.84 20.59
C ILE A 92 -11.72 -19.77 22.07
N THR A 93 -11.04 -20.58 22.88
CA THR A 93 -11.29 -20.69 24.34
C THR A 93 -10.82 -19.47 25.13
N SER A 94 -9.81 -18.76 24.62
CA SER A 94 -9.20 -17.58 25.24
C SER A 94 -9.69 -16.28 24.60
N SER A 95 -9.90 -15.26 25.41
CA SER A 95 -10.24 -13.91 24.95
C SER A 95 -9.01 -13.27 24.34
N MET A 96 -9.16 -12.76 23.12
CA MET A 96 -8.12 -11.96 22.46
C MET A 96 -8.35 -10.49 22.80
N GLY A 97 -7.29 -9.71 22.96
CA GLY A 97 -7.41 -8.28 23.24
C GLY A 97 -6.29 -7.48 22.60
N LEU A 98 -6.63 -6.27 22.17
CA LEU A 98 -5.67 -5.28 21.68
C LEU A 98 -4.88 -4.67 22.85
N HIS A 99 -3.66 -4.21 22.57
CA HIS A 99 -2.87 -3.42 23.51
C HIS A 99 -3.67 -2.19 24.00
N PRO A 100 -3.56 -1.78 25.28
CA PRO A 100 -4.32 -0.63 25.82
C PRO A 100 -4.12 0.68 25.05
N GLN A 101 -2.95 0.87 24.43
CA GLN A 101 -2.66 2.05 23.60
C GLN A 101 -3.21 1.96 22.16
N ALA A 102 -3.76 0.81 21.75
CA ALA A 102 -4.32 0.61 20.41
C ALA A 102 -5.81 1.01 20.33
N GLY A 103 -6.24 1.99 21.14
CA GLY A 103 -7.62 2.52 21.14
C GLY A 103 -8.16 2.88 19.75
N PRO A 104 -7.42 3.61 18.90
CA PRO A 104 -7.86 3.90 17.54
C PRO A 104 -8.08 2.64 16.66
N LEU A 105 -7.29 1.58 16.87
CA LEU A 105 -7.53 0.30 16.16
C LEU A 105 -8.76 -0.41 16.71
N LYS A 106 -9.04 -0.28 18.01
CA LYS A 106 -10.25 -0.83 18.62
C LYS A 106 -11.51 -0.18 18.06
N GLU A 107 -11.49 1.13 17.83
CA GLU A 107 -12.60 1.86 17.18
C GLU A 107 -12.89 1.29 15.79
N LEU A 108 -11.86 1.05 14.97
CA LEU A 108 -12.00 0.44 13.65
C LEU A 108 -12.51 -1.01 13.73
N TYR A 109 -12.04 -1.79 14.71
CA TYR A 109 -12.50 -3.16 14.92
C TYR A 109 -13.99 -3.20 15.28
N ASP A 110 -14.42 -2.37 16.22
CA ASP A 110 -15.81 -2.28 16.66
C ASP A 110 -16.73 -1.81 15.54
N ALA A 111 -16.23 -0.94 14.66
CA ALA A 111 -16.91 -0.50 13.44
C ALA A 111 -16.92 -1.55 12.32
N ARG A 112 -16.31 -2.73 12.51
CA ARG A 112 -16.10 -3.78 11.49
C ARG A 112 -15.32 -3.30 10.25
N GLN A 113 -14.41 -2.35 10.46
CA GLN A 113 -13.53 -1.77 9.43
C GLN A 113 -12.08 -2.27 9.56
N LEU A 114 -11.78 -3.07 10.59
CA LEU A 114 -10.50 -3.73 10.80
C LEU A 114 -10.71 -5.24 10.93
N ALA A 115 -9.97 -6.01 10.13
CA ALA A 115 -9.82 -7.45 10.30
C ALA A 115 -8.41 -7.75 10.84
N ILE A 116 -8.33 -8.63 11.83
CA ILE A 116 -7.08 -9.10 12.40
C ILE A 116 -6.94 -10.56 12.03
N VAL A 117 -5.87 -10.89 11.30
CA VAL A 117 -5.49 -12.28 11.02
C VAL A 117 -4.37 -12.65 11.97
N HIS A 118 -4.63 -13.59 12.87
CA HIS A 118 -3.65 -14.09 13.83
C HIS A 118 -3.11 -15.45 13.38
N ALA A 119 -2.01 -15.89 14.00
CA ALA A 119 -1.34 -17.15 13.69
C ALA A 119 -0.97 -17.32 12.20
N CYS A 120 -0.70 -16.19 11.51
CA CYS A 120 -0.17 -16.18 10.15
C CYS A 120 1.29 -15.72 10.17
N GLY A 121 2.12 -16.35 9.36
CA GLY A 121 3.55 -16.05 9.30
C GLY A 121 4.25 -16.93 8.29
N LEU A 122 5.58 -16.92 8.36
CA LEU A 122 6.41 -17.82 7.58
C LEU A 122 6.33 -19.24 8.15
N ASP A 123 6.40 -20.24 7.29
CA ASP A 123 6.47 -21.66 7.64
C ASP A 123 7.91 -22.11 7.93
N ASN A 124 8.90 -21.25 7.69
CA ASN A 124 10.30 -21.53 7.96
C ASN A 124 10.77 -20.91 9.28
N ASP A 125 11.50 -21.71 10.08
CA ASP A 125 12.03 -21.30 11.39
C ASP A 125 13.29 -20.42 11.31
N THR A 126 13.37 -19.52 10.32
CA THR A 126 14.53 -18.62 10.24
C THR A 126 14.61 -17.74 11.48
N ARG A 127 15.81 -17.66 12.06
CA ARG A 127 16.13 -16.78 13.19
C ARG A 127 16.73 -15.45 12.74
N SER A 128 16.84 -15.23 11.43
CA SER A 128 17.37 -14.00 10.86
C SER A 128 16.24 -13.02 10.55
N HIS A 129 16.25 -11.88 11.23
CA HIS A 129 15.26 -10.82 11.01
C HIS A 129 15.29 -10.30 9.57
N PHE A 130 16.49 -10.17 8.99
CA PHE A 130 16.66 -9.73 7.61
C PHE A 130 16.09 -10.72 6.60
N GLU A 131 16.31 -12.01 6.84
CA GLU A 131 15.82 -13.07 5.97
C GLU A 131 14.30 -13.19 6.05
N ALA A 132 13.72 -13.16 7.26
CA ALA A 132 12.27 -13.17 7.44
C ALA A 132 11.60 -11.96 6.74
N MET A 133 12.18 -10.77 6.87
CA MET A 133 11.69 -9.59 6.15
C MET A 133 11.77 -9.76 4.63
N ASP A 134 12.89 -10.29 4.12
CA ASP A 134 13.06 -10.53 2.69
C ASP A 134 12.05 -11.55 2.16
N PHE A 135 11.79 -12.64 2.89
CA PHE A 135 10.76 -13.62 2.51
C PHE A 135 9.35 -13.05 2.52
N MET A 136 8.98 -12.25 3.51
CA MET A 136 7.66 -11.59 3.55
C MET A 136 7.49 -10.59 2.41
N GLU A 137 8.53 -9.80 2.12
CA GLU A 137 8.50 -8.80 1.04
C GLU A 137 8.54 -9.45 -0.35
N ARG A 138 9.24 -10.58 -0.52
CA ARG A 138 9.22 -11.33 -1.79
C ARG A 138 8.02 -12.24 -1.92
N GLY A 139 7.40 -12.68 -0.82
CA GLY A 139 6.32 -13.67 -0.83
C GLY A 139 6.77 -15.05 -1.32
N THR A 140 8.03 -15.41 -1.12
CA THR A 140 8.59 -16.73 -1.50
C THR A 140 9.48 -17.28 -0.38
N PRO A 141 8.88 -17.77 0.72
CA PRO A 141 9.62 -18.35 1.84
C PRO A 141 10.58 -19.45 1.38
N GLY A 142 11.82 -19.44 1.89
CA GLY A 142 12.85 -20.42 1.52
C GLY A 142 13.51 -20.20 0.16
N ASN A 143 13.09 -19.20 -0.63
CA ASN A 143 13.75 -18.83 -1.88
C ASN A 143 14.10 -17.33 -1.92
N SER A 144 15.34 -17.00 -1.56
CA SER A 144 15.87 -15.63 -1.60
C SER A 144 16.31 -15.19 -3.01
N ASN A 145 16.30 -16.09 -4.00
CA ASN A 145 16.71 -15.79 -5.37
C ASN A 145 15.57 -15.24 -6.24
N THR A 146 14.34 -15.16 -5.71
CA THR A 146 13.19 -14.60 -6.43
C THR A 146 13.45 -13.13 -6.76
N ALA A 147 13.70 -12.80 -8.02
CA ALA A 147 14.13 -11.45 -8.42
C ALA A 147 13.08 -10.34 -8.18
N ASN A 148 11.80 -10.69 -8.06
CA ASN A 148 10.68 -9.75 -7.98
C ASN A 148 9.96 -9.84 -6.64
N GLY A 149 9.42 -8.71 -6.17
CA GLY A 149 8.58 -8.66 -4.98
C GLY A 149 7.17 -9.22 -5.20
N TRP A 150 6.44 -9.53 -4.11
CA TRP A 150 5.09 -10.09 -4.26
C TRP A 150 4.09 -9.07 -4.81
N ILE A 151 4.24 -7.78 -4.47
CA ILE A 151 3.36 -6.71 -4.97
C ILE A 151 3.62 -6.53 -6.47
N THR A 152 4.88 -6.51 -6.92
CA THR A 152 5.21 -6.51 -8.35
C THR A 152 4.49 -7.63 -9.10
N ARG A 153 4.60 -8.86 -8.60
CA ARG A 153 3.95 -10.01 -9.26
C ARG A 153 2.43 -9.92 -9.25
N HIS A 154 1.83 -9.30 -8.22
CA HIS A 154 0.39 -9.05 -8.19
C HIS A 154 -0.03 -8.00 -9.23
N LEU A 155 0.76 -6.92 -9.39
CA LEU A 155 0.49 -5.89 -10.39
C LEU A 155 0.68 -6.41 -11.81
N ASP A 156 1.59 -7.36 -12.02
CA ASP A 156 1.76 -8.03 -13.32
C ASP A 156 0.50 -8.83 -13.73
N THR A 157 -0.28 -9.36 -12.76
CA THR A 157 -1.55 -10.06 -13.06
C THR A 157 -2.73 -9.11 -13.18
N SER A 158 -2.63 -7.89 -12.65
CA SER A 158 -3.64 -6.84 -12.74
C SER A 158 -3.00 -5.49 -13.08
N PRO A 159 -2.62 -5.27 -14.36
CA PRO A 159 -1.97 -4.04 -14.76
C PRO A 159 -2.84 -2.82 -14.48
N VAL A 160 -2.35 -1.97 -13.58
CA VAL A 160 -2.96 -0.70 -13.23
C VAL A 160 -2.51 0.36 -14.23
N GLY A 161 -3.47 1.01 -14.89
CA GLY A 161 -3.21 2.12 -15.79
C GLY A 161 -2.82 3.39 -15.02
N GLY A 162 -2.05 4.27 -15.65
CA GLY A 162 -1.63 5.55 -15.07
C GLY A 162 -0.13 5.79 -15.16
N LEU A 163 0.27 7.02 -14.83
CA LEU A 163 1.65 7.47 -14.94
C LEU A 163 2.56 7.00 -13.81
N LEU A 164 1.99 6.95 -12.61
CA LEU A 164 2.65 6.53 -11.38
C LEU A 164 1.67 5.65 -10.61
N PRO A 165 1.34 4.47 -11.15
CA PRO A 165 0.33 3.62 -10.55
C PRO A 165 0.79 3.05 -9.20
N THR A 166 2.10 3.01 -8.95
CA THR A 166 2.70 2.48 -7.73
C THR A 166 3.70 3.46 -7.12
N LEU A 167 3.52 3.71 -5.82
CA LEU A 167 4.34 4.63 -5.05
C LEU A 167 4.80 3.99 -3.75
N ALA A 168 6.10 4.09 -3.47
CA ALA A 168 6.66 3.77 -2.16
C ALA A 168 7.01 5.05 -1.41
N ALA A 169 6.46 5.22 -0.20
CA ALA A 169 6.75 6.34 0.68
C ALA A 169 8.12 6.17 1.39
N SER A 170 9.20 6.06 0.62
CA SER A 170 10.55 5.72 1.10
C SER A 170 11.62 6.32 0.19
N SER A 171 12.89 6.29 0.63
CA SER A 171 14.04 6.74 -0.17
C SER A 171 14.44 5.79 -1.30
N SER A 172 14.00 4.54 -1.24
CA SER A 172 14.26 3.49 -2.24
C SER A 172 13.07 2.54 -2.31
N LEU A 173 12.93 1.81 -3.42
CA LEU A 173 11.85 0.82 -3.55
C LEU A 173 12.02 -0.30 -2.50
N PRO A 174 10.93 -0.69 -1.81
CA PRO A 174 10.94 -1.85 -0.94
C PRO A 174 11.07 -3.15 -1.75
N ALA A 175 11.49 -4.22 -1.09
CA ALA A 175 11.66 -5.52 -1.73
C ALA A 175 10.37 -6.05 -2.37
N SER A 176 9.20 -5.73 -1.80
CA SER A 176 7.88 -6.04 -2.37
C SER A 176 7.59 -5.42 -3.74
N LEU A 177 8.28 -4.34 -4.10
CA LEU A 177 8.16 -3.67 -5.40
C LEU A 177 9.38 -3.92 -6.30
N LEU A 178 10.29 -4.83 -5.95
CA LEU A 178 11.42 -5.16 -6.81
C LEU A 178 10.93 -5.71 -8.15
N GLY A 179 11.53 -5.21 -9.24
CA GLY A 179 11.19 -5.59 -10.60
C GLY A 179 10.00 -4.85 -11.20
N ASP A 180 9.29 -4.00 -10.45
CA ASP A 180 8.23 -3.15 -11.02
C ASP A 180 8.87 -1.96 -11.77
N SER A 181 8.73 -1.96 -13.09
CA SER A 181 9.24 -0.89 -13.95
C SER A 181 8.48 0.44 -13.87
N ASN A 182 7.30 0.44 -13.25
CA ASN A 182 6.43 1.61 -13.08
C ASN A 182 6.41 2.14 -11.65
N ALA A 183 7.08 1.48 -10.70
CA ALA A 183 7.14 1.92 -9.31
C ALA A 183 8.10 3.09 -9.11
N ALA A 184 7.62 4.09 -8.37
CA ALA A 184 8.43 5.21 -7.92
C ALA A 184 8.62 5.17 -6.41
N ALA A 185 9.85 5.40 -5.94
CA ALA A 185 10.14 5.66 -4.54
C ALA A 185 10.22 7.16 -4.30
N MET A 186 9.50 7.63 -3.27
CA MET A 186 9.47 9.03 -2.91
C MET A 186 9.32 9.19 -1.40
N SER A 187 10.29 9.84 -0.77
CA SER A 187 10.26 10.12 0.66
C SER A 187 9.28 11.23 1.07
N ASN A 188 8.88 12.10 0.13
CA ASN A 188 7.94 13.18 0.38
C ASN A 188 7.11 13.50 -0.87
N ALA A 189 5.82 13.15 -0.84
CA ALA A 189 4.89 13.42 -1.94
C ALA A 189 4.71 14.91 -2.26
N GLY A 190 4.78 15.77 -1.24
CA GLY A 190 4.67 17.23 -1.41
C GLY A 190 5.88 17.87 -2.11
N ARG A 191 6.99 17.13 -2.30
CA ARG A 191 8.16 17.58 -3.07
C ARG A 191 8.27 16.91 -4.43
N PHE A 192 7.27 16.13 -4.84
CA PHE A 192 7.25 15.54 -6.17
C PHE A 192 7.17 16.65 -7.23
N ALA A 193 8.11 16.66 -8.17
CA ALA A 193 8.07 17.53 -9.31
C ALA A 193 8.46 16.75 -10.56
N ILE A 194 7.58 16.76 -11.57
CA ILE A 194 7.91 16.26 -12.90
C ILE A 194 8.68 17.38 -13.61
N SER A 195 9.96 17.19 -13.82
CA SER A 195 10.77 18.09 -14.64
C SER A 195 10.57 17.73 -16.11
N ALA A 196 9.81 18.55 -16.84
CA ALA A 196 9.64 18.46 -18.28
C ALA A 196 10.07 19.77 -18.94
N PRO A 197 10.52 19.78 -20.21
CA PRO A 197 10.82 21.02 -20.93
C PRO A 197 9.59 21.95 -20.90
N TRP A 198 9.80 23.24 -20.60
CA TRP A 198 8.75 24.28 -20.43
C TRP A 198 7.64 24.25 -21.47
N ARG A 199 7.97 23.86 -22.71
CA ARG A 199 7.05 23.71 -23.85
C ARG A 199 5.90 22.71 -23.61
N TYR A 200 6.01 21.80 -22.65
CA TYR A 200 4.96 20.86 -22.25
C TYR A 200 4.22 21.25 -20.95
N LEU A 201 4.77 22.18 -20.15
CA LEU A 201 4.19 22.55 -18.85
C LEU A 201 3.14 23.65 -18.96
N ASP A 202 3.31 24.60 -19.88
CA ASP A 202 2.46 25.81 -19.94
C ASP A 202 1.10 25.59 -20.64
N GLY A 203 0.96 24.55 -21.47
CA GLY A 203 -0.27 24.27 -22.22
C GLY A 203 -1.32 23.43 -21.47
N GLU A 204 -0.88 22.56 -20.56
CA GLU A 204 -1.76 21.55 -19.93
C GLU A 204 -1.88 21.68 -18.40
N CYS A 205 -0.92 22.34 -17.74
CA CYS A 205 -0.99 22.54 -16.28
C CYS A 205 -2.21 23.39 -15.88
N HIS A 206 -2.60 24.38 -16.68
CA HIS A 206 -3.82 25.16 -16.45
C HIS A 206 -5.12 24.33 -16.65
N THR A 207 -5.12 23.33 -17.52
CA THR A 207 -6.29 22.50 -17.81
C THR A 207 -6.46 21.38 -16.77
N VAL A 208 -5.37 20.76 -16.33
CA VAL A 208 -5.38 19.71 -15.29
C VAL A 208 -5.78 20.27 -13.92
N TRP A 209 -5.21 21.40 -13.49
CA TRP A 209 -5.54 22.03 -12.21
C TRP A 209 -6.94 22.66 -12.18
N SER A 210 -7.42 23.22 -13.30
CA SER A 210 -8.78 23.80 -13.36
C SER A 210 -9.89 22.74 -13.42
N THR A 211 -9.61 21.55 -13.97
CA THR A 211 -10.57 20.46 -14.04
C THR A 211 -10.70 19.70 -12.72
N HIS A 212 -9.60 19.52 -11.97
CA HIS A 212 -9.62 18.86 -10.66
C HIS A 212 -10.07 19.75 -9.50
N SER A 213 -9.78 21.05 -9.52
CA SER A 213 -10.24 21.97 -8.46
C SER A 213 -11.77 22.09 -8.39
N ARG A 214 -12.47 21.94 -9.52
CA ARG A 214 -13.95 21.94 -9.57
C ARG A 214 -14.59 20.71 -8.94
N ARG A 215 -13.90 19.56 -8.89
CA ARG A 215 -14.42 18.33 -8.26
C ARG A 215 -14.31 18.38 -6.73
N PHE A 216 -13.28 19.04 -6.19
CA PHE A 216 -13.14 19.19 -4.73
C PHE A 216 -14.07 20.25 -4.11
N THR A 217 -14.52 21.26 -4.87
CA THR A 217 -15.41 22.31 -4.30
C THR A 217 -16.90 21.94 -4.31
N THR A 218 -17.30 20.86 -4.99
CA THR A 218 -18.73 20.51 -5.17
C THR A 218 -19.19 19.31 -4.32
N ALA A 219 -18.39 18.85 -3.36
CA ALA A 219 -18.77 17.84 -2.36
C ALA A 219 -19.31 18.45 -1.04
N ARG A 220 -19.85 19.67 -1.08
CA ARG A 220 -20.57 20.29 0.04
C ARG A 220 -22.03 20.56 -0.34
N ARG A 221 -22.86 19.51 -0.37
CA ARG A 221 -24.32 19.68 -0.35
C ARG A 221 -25.04 18.52 0.34
N ARG A 222 -25.54 18.83 1.53
CA ARG A 222 -26.79 18.38 2.20
C ARG A 222 -27.22 16.92 1.97
N SER A 223 -27.02 16.09 2.99
CA SER A 223 -27.92 14.96 3.27
C SER A 223 -29.24 15.50 3.83
N THR A 224 -30.19 15.82 2.94
CA THR A 224 -31.60 15.83 3.30
C THR A 224 -32.17 14.46 2.95
N LEU A 225 -32.47 13.67 3.98
CA LEU A 225 -33.27 12.44 3.90
C LEU A 225 -34.61 12.76 3.21
N PRO A 226 -35.06 12.00 2.20
CA PRO A 226 -36.46 12.04 1.81
C PRO A 226 -37.30 11.25 2.81
N ALA A 227 -38.34 11.92 3.29
CA ALA A 227 -39.37 11.41 4.17
C ALA A 227 -40.19 10.29 3.50
N SER A 228 -40.58 9.31 4.32
CA SER A 228 -41.86 8.58 4.29
C SER A 228 -42.51 8.27 2.93
N VAL A 229 -42.46 7.00 2.53
CA VAL A 229 -43.43 6.38 1.62
C VAL A 229 -44.62 5.86 2.47
N PRO A 230 -45.88 6.17 2.13
CA PRO A 230 -47.04 5.65 2.85
C PRO A 230 -47.40 4.22 2.40
N LEU A 231 -48.01 3.50 3.35
CA LEU A 231 -48.44 2.11 3.31
C LEU A 231 -49.34 1.72 2.12
N MET A 232 -49.10 0.51 1.62
CA MET A 232 -50.14 -0.48 1.37
C MET A 232 -49.62 -1.87 1.74
#